data_AF-A0AAQ0HH32-F1
#
_entry.id   AF-A0AAQ0HH32-F1
#
_cell.length_a   1.000
_cell.length_b   1.000
_cell.length_c   1.000
_cell.angle_alpha   90.00
_cell.angle_beta   90.00
_cell.angle_gamma   90.00
#
_symmetry.space_group_name_H-M   'P 1'
#
loop_
_entity.id
_entity.type
_entity.pdbx_description
1 polymer ?
#
loop_
_entity_poly.entity_id
_entity_poly.type
_entity_poly.pdbx_seq_one_letter_code
_entity_poly.pdbx_strand_id
1 'polypeptide(L)' 'MTNLFEETRNGNVALTRLNRPKQFNALNSPLAVGMVAAAEELDAAGASMPSPSPG' A
#
# COMPACT_ATOMS: atom_id res chain seq x y z
N MET A 1 16.09 3.43 -10.72
CA MET A 1 15.01 2.55 -10.25
C MET A 1 13.70 3.24 -10.57
N THR A 2 12.82 2.62 -11.37
CA THR A 2 11.56 3.25 -11.77
C THR A 2 10.59 3.20 -10.60
N ASN A 3 10.12 4.35 -10.12
CA ASN A 3 9.11 4.40 -9.08
C ASN A 3 7.76 3.95 -9.67
N LEU A 4 7.33 2.71 -9.41
CA LEU A 4 6.15 2.12 -10.05
C LEU A 4 4.84 2.52 -9.39
N PHE A 5 4.90 3.02 -8.16
CA PHE A 5 3.78 3.55 -7.40
C PHE A 5 4.27 4.52 -6.32
N GLU A 6 3.35 5.30 -5.78
CA GLU A 6 3.58 6.23 -4.66
C GLU A 6 2.60 5.87 -3.55
N GLU A 7 3.02 5.97 -2.29
CA GLU A 7 2.16 5.72 -1.13
C GLU A 7 2.04 6.98 -0.27
N THR A 8 0.82 7.29 0.17
CA THR A 8 0.58 8.28 1.22
C THR A 8 -0.30 7.66 2.31
N ARG A 9 -0.01 7.95 3.59
CA ARG A 9 -0.78 7.44 4.73
C ARG A 9 -1.57 8.54 5.42
N ASN A 10 -2.82 8.25 5.74
CA ASN A 10 -3.70 9.12 6.51
C ASN A 10 -4.44 8.27 7.57
N GLY A 11 -3.88 8.24 8.78
CA GLY A 11 -4.34 7.35 9.84
C GLY A 11 -4.32 5.89 9.40
N ASN A 12 -5.48 5.24 9.42
CA ASN A 12 -5.65 3.82 9.04
C ASN A 12 -5.87 3.60 7.54
N VAL A 13 -5.76 4.65 6.72
CA VAL A 13 -5.94 4.56 5.28
C VAL A 13 -4.60 4.79 4.59
N ALA A 14 -4.17 3.81 3.78
CA ALA A 14 -3.04 3.99 2.85
C ALA A 14 -3.57 4.19 1.43
N LEU A 15 -3.17 5.28 0.80
CA LEU A 15 -3.45 5.57 -0.61
C LEU A 15 -2.23 5.16 -1.43
N THR A 16 -2.39 4.11 -2.23
CA THR A 16 -1.37 3.67 -3.21
C THR A 16 -1.74 4.17 -4.60
N ARG A 17 -0.91 5.04 -5.18
CA ARG A 17 -1.07 5.58 -6.54
C ARG A 17 -0.14 4.89 -7.51
N LEU A 18 -0.67 4.18 -8.51
CA LEU A 18 0.13 3.57 -9.57
C LEU A 18 0.77 4.64 -10.46
N ASN A 19 2.06 4.48 -10.77
CA ASN A 19 2.87 5.43 -11.53
C ASN A 19 3.47 4.78 -12.80
N ARG A 20 2.60 4.26 -13.66
CA ARG A 20 2.97 3.71 -14.97
C ARG A 20 2.06 4.24 -16.09
N PRO A 21 1.97 5.58 -16.26
CA PRO A 21 0.98 6.20 -17.13
C PRO A 21 1.16 5.82 -18.61
N LYS A 22 2.40 5.62 -19.07
CA LYS A 22 2.69 5.22 -20.46
C LYS A 22 2.16 3.82 -20.81
N GLN A 23 1.86 3.00 -19.81
CA GLN A 23 1.30 1.66 -19.97
C GLN A 23 -0.14 1.59 -19.43
N PHE A 24 -0.80 2.74 -19.24
CA PHE A 24 -2.13 2.81 -18.63
C PHE A 24 -2.21 2.07 -17.29
N ASN A 25 -1.12 2.11 -16.51
CA ASN A 25 -0.98 1.39 -15.26
C ASN A 25 -1.16 -0.14 -15.34
N ALA A 26 -0.94 -0.74 -16.52
CA ALA A 26 -0.95 -2.19 -16.69
C ALA A 26 -0.06 -2.87 -15.64
N LEU A 27 -0.52 -3.98 -15.04
CA LEU A 27 0.22 -4.68 -14.00
C LEU A 27 1.49 -5.37 -14.58
N ASN A 28 2.58 -5.38 -13.83
CA ASN A 28 3.76 -6.21 -14.10
C ASN A 28 4.25 -6.84 -12.79
N SER A 29 5.16 -7.82 -12.88
CA SER A 29 5.62 -8.56 -11.69
C SER A 29 6.22 -7.65 -10.61
N PRO A 30 7.10 -6.68 -10.92
CA PRO A 30 7.61 -5.78 -9.88
C PRO A 30 6.55 -4.93 -9.19
N LEU A 31 5.54 -4.44 -9.93
CA LEU A 31 4.44 -3.68 -9.34
C LEU A 31 3.57 -4.56 -8.46
N ALA A 32 3.26 -5.79 -8.90
CA ALA A 32 2.49 -6.75 -8.11
C ALA A 32 3.18 -7.08 -6.78
N VAL A 33 4.48 -7.34 -6.81
CA VAL A 33 5.28 -7.59 -5.58
C VAL A 33 5.23 -6.40 -4.64
N GLY A 34 5.39 -5.18 -5.16
CA GLY A 34 5.30 -3.97 -4.33
C GLY A 34 3.93 -3.74 -3.71
N MET A 35 2.85 -4.02 -4.45
CA MET A 35 1.48 -3.90 -3.94
C MET A 35 1.17 -4.90 -2.83
N VAL A 36 1.65 -6.14 -2.95
CA VAL A 36 1.48 -7.17 -1.89
C VAL A 36 2.21 -6.73 -0.63
N ALA A 37 3.47 -6.32 -0.74
CA ALA A 37 4.25 -5.86 0.41
C ALA A 37 3.61 -4.66 1.12
N ALA A 38 3.09 -3.67 0.36
CA ALA A 38 2.40 -2.52 0.94
C ALA A 38 1.10 -2.92 1.69
N ALA A 39 0.36 -3.90 1.16
CA ALA A 39 -0.84 -4.42 1.82
C ALA A 39 -0.51 -5.18 3.12
N GLU A 40 0.53 -6.02 3.09
CA GLU A 40 1.01 -6.75 4.27
C GLU A 40 1.50 -5.78 5.38
N GLU A 41 2.22 -4.73 5.01
CA GLU A 41 2.66 -3.71 5.96
C GLU A 41 1.48 -2.95 6.59
N LEU A 42 0.45 -2.64 5.79
CA LEU A 42 -0.77 -2.00 6.31
C LEU A 42 -1.52 -2.90 7.29
N ASP A 43 -1.66 -4.19 6.98
CA ASP A 43 -2.32 -5.17 7.83
C ASP A 43 -1.56 -5.34 9.17
N ALA A 44 -0.24 -5.46 9.10
CA ALA A 44 0.62 -5.54 10.28
C ALA A 44 0.52 -4.27 11.15
N ALA A 45 0.46 -3.08 10.52
CA ALA A 45 0.26 -1.83 11.23
C ALA A 45 -1.10 -1.79 11.95
N GLY A 46 -2.17 -2.27 11.29
CA GLY A 46 -3.52 -2.37 11.87
C GLY A 46 -3.58 -3.34 13.06
N ALA A 47 -2.89 -4.47 12.98
CA ALA A 47 -2.82 -5.46 14.06
C ALA A 47 -2.05 -4.97 15.31
N SER A 48 -1.19 -3.97 15.16
CA SER A 48 -0.41 -3.38 16.27
C SER A 48 -1.16 -2.31 17.09
N MET A 49 -2.37 -1.91 16.66
CA MET A 49 -3.20 -0.95 17.38
C MET A 49 -3.81 -1.62 18.62
N PRO A 50 -3.69 -1.04 19.83
CA PRO A 50 -4.35 -1.59 21.01
C PRO A 50 -5.86 -1.63 20.77
N SER A 51 -6.47 -2.80 21.00
CA SER A 51 -7.92 -2.99 20.94
C SER A 51 -8.61 -1.83 21.68
N PRO A 52 -9.66 -1.20 21.11
CA PRO A 52 -10.46 -0.27 21.88
C PRO A 52 -10.99 -1.01 23.12
N SER A 53 -10.58 -0.55 24.30
CA SER A 53 -11.03 -1.14 25.55
C SER A 53 -12.55 -0.96 25.61
N PRO A 54 -13.34 -2.01 25.91
CA PRO A 54 -14.77 -1.85 26.07
C PRO A 54 -14.99 -1.00 27.34
N GLY A 55 -15.49 0.22 27.15
CA GLY A 55 -15.94 1.10 28.23
C GLY A 55 -17.37 0.80 28.63
#